data_AF-A0A1J4K508-F1
#
_entry.id   AF-A0A1J4K508-F1
#
_cell.length_a   1.000
_cell.length_b   1.000
_cell.length_c   1.000
_cell.angle_alpha   90.00
_cell.angle_beta   90.00
_cell.angle_gamma   90.00
#
_symmetry.space_group_name_H-M   'P 1'
#
loop_
_entity.id
_entity.type
_entity.pdbx_description
1 polymer ?
#
loop_
_entity_poly.entity_id
_entity_poly.type
_entity_poly.pdbx_seq_one_letter_code
_entity_poly.pdbx_strand_id
1 'polypeptide(L)'
;MSSQNHENHVKLFHSFVPHKYRLLTLVGFIRSHLKDSIVVICCSTGVAEHHSLLFNFLELRAGFLHGKQDQAHREDAVRRFNSGEVPLLFATALLMESTKINRPTWVIHYDIPKEVNTEIKIINNIRPEKFLIFLDESHKQYLELLKTVKLDAKDATTDNISFDVKKIPPVQDQVFKLLDKNHRLYLCSQDGYRELIQTYVNHDNSDIFNAQKLNILDVAINFGLKAPPKLPLSK
;
A
#
# COMPACT_ATOMS: atom_id res chain seq x y z
N MET A 1 7.57 -26.70 33.61
CA MET A 1 6.94 -26.62 32.27
C MET A 1 7.41 -25.33 31.64
N SER A 2 8.38 -25.44 30.75
CA SER A 2 9.03 -24.33 30.06
C SER A 2 8.06 -23.66 29.10
N SER A 3 7.65 -22.44 29.44
CA SER A 3 6.96 -21.52 28.52
C SER A 3 7.86 -21.28 27.32
N GLN A 4 7.52 -21.87 26.17
CA GLN A 4 8.10 -21.49 24.90
C GLN A 4 7.67 -20.04 24.61
N ASN A 5 8.57 -19.09 24.83
CA ASN A 5 8.46 -17.76 24.23
C ASN A 5 8.57 -17.97 22.72
N HIS A 6 7.43 -18.08 22.03
CA HIS A 6 7.38 -17.86 20.60
C HIS A 6 7.64 -16.36 20.37
N GLU A 7 8.92 -15.98 20.28
CA GLU A 7 9.30 -14.71 19.67
C GLU A 7 8.76 -14.73 18.24
N ASN A 8 7.64 -14.05 18.04
CA ASN A 8 6.95 -14.03 16.76
C ASN A 8 7.72 -13.15 15.77
N HIS A 9 8.73 -13.70 15.11
CA HIS A 9 9.50 -13.04 14.06
C HIS A 9 8.60 -12.70 12.86
N VAL A 10 8.65 -11.43 12.41
CA VAL A 10 7.98 -10.95 11.19
C VAL A 10 8.88 -11.25 9.99
N LYS A 11 8.35 -11.91 8.95
CA LYS A 11 9.10 -12.13 7.70
C LYS A 11 9.03 -10.89 6.81
N LEU A 12 10.18 -10.36 6.40
CA LEU A 12 10.24 -9.15 5.58
C LEU A 12 10.54 -9.48 4.13
N PHE A 13 9.77 -8.89 3.24
CA PHE A 13 9.89 -9.04 1.81
C PHE A 13 9.99 -7.67 1.15
N HIS A 14 10.70 -7.61 0.04
CA HIS A 14 10.61 -6.49 -0.89
C HIS A 14 10.28 -7.00 -2.29
N SER A 15 9.68 -6.14 -3.11
CA SER A 15 9.51 -6.39 -4.53
C SER A 15 9.71 -5.10 -5.30
N PHE A 16 10.56 -5.13 -6.33
CA PHE A 16 10.72 -4.02 -7.25
C PHE A 16 9.61 -4.07 -8.31
N VAL A 17 8.59 -3.24 -8.12
CA VAL A 17 7.39 -3.16 -8.96
C VAL A 17 7.30 -1.76 -9.59
N PRO A 18 7.50 -1.66 -10.92
CA PRO A 18 7.34 -0.39 -11.64
C PRO A 18 5.93 0.17 -11.45
N HIS A 19 5.80 1.49 -11.35
CA HIS A 19 4.52 2.18 -11.13
C HIS A 19 3.40 1.70 -12.07
N LYS A 20 3.70 1.55 -13.36
CA LYS A 20 2.76 1.09 -14.39
C LYS A 20 2.05 -0.23 -14.05
N TYR A 21 2.74 -1.13 -13.33
CA TYR A 21 2.26 -2.47 -13.04
C TYR A 21 1.80 -2.65 -11.60
N ARG A 22 1.96 -1.64 -10.75
CA ARG A 22 1.85 -1.76 -9.30
C ARG A 22 0.43 -2.08 -8.84
N LEU A 23 -0.57 -1.38 -9.36
CA LEU A 23 -1.98 -1.66 -9.12
C LEU A 23 -2.35 -3.09 -9.53
N LEU A 24 -1.99 -3.50 -10.75
CA LEU A 24 -2.37 -4.82 -11.24
C LEU A 24 -1.64 -5.95 -10.51
N THR A 25 -0.40 -5.69 -10.07
CA THR A 25 0.36 -6.60 -9.21
C THR A 25 -0.35 -6.77 -7.88
N LEU A 26 -0.82 -5.69 -7.25
CA LEU A 26 -1.62 -5.76 -6.03
C LEU A 26 -2.92 -6.53 -6.26
N VAL A 27 -3.66 -6.26 -7.34
CA VAL A 27 -4.89 -7.01 -7.67
C VAL A 27 -4.61 -8.51 -7.81
N GLY A 28 -3.54 -8.88 -8.52
CA GLY A 28 -3.11 -10.27 -8.66
C GLY A 28 -2.75 -10.91 -7.33
N PHE A 29 -1.98 -10.18 -6.50
CA PHE A 29 -1.59 -10.62 -5.17
C PHE A 29 -2.80 -10.87 -4.27
N ILE A 30 -3.77 -9.94 -4.20
CA ILE A 30 -4.96 -10.14 -3.37
C ILE A 30 -5.80 -11.32 -3.87
N ARG A 31 -5.95 -11.49 -5.20
CA ARG A 31 -6.68 -12.62 -5.79
C ARG A 31 -6.04 -13.98 -5.51
N SER A 32 -4.72 -14.05 -5.33
CA SER A 32 -4.04 -15.29 -4.93
C SER A 32 -4.04 -15.54 -3.42
N HIS A 33 -4.48 -14.57 -2.61
CA HIS A 33 -4.44 -14.61 -1.15
C HIS A 33 -5.83 -14.30 -0.53
N LEU A 34 -6.92 -14.77 -1.15
CA LEU A 34 -8.30 -14.50 -0.71
C LEU A 34 -8.66 -15.02 0.70
N LYS A 35 -7.83 -15.90 1.27
CA LYS A 35 -7.98 -16.43 2.63
C LYS A 35 -7.20 -15.64 3.68
N ASP A 36 -6.30 -14.77 3.26
CA ASP A 36 -5.42 -14.01 4.15
C ASP A 36 -6.11 -12.71 4.59
N SER A 37 -5.79 -12.24 5.79
CA SER A 37 -6.09 -10.88 6.22
C SER A 37 -4.93 -9.97 5.83
N ILE A 38 -5.24 -8.90 5.09
CA ILE A 38 -4.23 -8.07 4.41
C ILE A 38 -4.48 -6.59 4.72
N VAL A 39 -3.47 -5.92 5.26
CA VAL A 39 -3.42 -4.47 5.38
C VAL A 39 -2.51 -3.91 4.29
N VAL A 40 -2.98 -2.89 3.57
CA VAL A 40 -2.21 -2.19 2.54
C VAL A 40 -1.95 -0.75 2.99
N ILE A 41 -0.69 -0.42 3.28
CA ILE A 41 -0.26 0.91 3.67
C ILE A 41 -0.13 1.79 2.43
N CYS A 42 -0.79 2.93 2.45
CA CYS A 42 -0.79 3.95 1.39
C CYS A 42 -0.21 5.27 1.91
N CYS A 43 0.38 6.06 1.02
CA CYS A 43 1.03 7.32 1.37
C CYS A 43 0.03 8.41 1.77
N SER A 44 -1.22 8.31 1.32
CA SER A 44 -2.20 9.37 1.52
C SER A 44 -3.65 8.86 1.63
N THR A 45 -4.54 9.76 2.03
CA THR A 45 -5.97 9.49 2.19
C THR A 45 -6.65 9.13 0.88
N GLY A 46 -6.42 9.91 -0.18
CA GLY A 46 -7.01 9.71 -1.49
C GLY A 46 -6.51 8.43 -2.15
N VAL A 47 -5.27 8.01 -1.90
CA VAL A 47 -4.77 6.72 -2.38
C VAL A 47 -5.49 5.56 -1.69
N ALA A 48 -5.66 5.62 -0.36
CA ALA A 48 -6.37 4.58 0.39
C ALA A 48 -7.85 4.48 -0.01
N GLU A 49 -8.54 5.61 -0.15
CA GLU A 49 -9.93 5.67 -0.60
C GLU A 49 -10.09 5.14 -2.04
N HIS A 50 -9.23 5.57 -2.97
CA HIS A 50 -9.25 5.13 -4.35
C HIS A 50 -9.11 3.61 -4.46
N HIS A 51 -8.07 3.05 -3.84
CA HIS A 51 -7.80 1.62 -3.95
C HIS A 51 -8.90 0.81 -3.26
N SER A 52 -9.40 1.24 -2.10
CA SER A 52 -10.53 0.56 -1.47
C SER A 52 -11.78 0.56 -2.35
N LEU A 53 -12.12 1.69 -2.97
CA LEU A 53 -13.27 1.79 -3.86
C LEU A 53 -13.09 0.92 -5.11
N LEU A 54 -11.94 1.01 -5.77
CA LEU A 54 -11.62 0.22 -6.95
C LEU A 54 -11.67 -1.27 -6.67
N PHE A 55 -11.08 -1.73 -5.56
CA PHE A 55 -11.05 -3.14 -5.19
C PHE A 55 -12.46 -3.66 -4.89
N ASN A 56 -13.33 -2.87 -4.26
CA ASN A 56 -14.74 -3.24 -4.11
C ASN A 56 -15.46 -3.38 -5.46
N PHE A 57 -15.18 -2.52 -6.46
CA PHE A 57 -15.71 -2.70 -7.82
C PHE A 57 -15.15 -3.93 -8.55
N LEU A 58 -13.99 -4.44 -8.11
CA LEU A 58 -13.39 -5.70 -8.57
C LEU A 58 -13.85 -6.90 -7.74
N GLU A 59 -14.86 -6.73 -6.88
CA GLU A 59 -15.42 -7.76 -5.99
C GLU A 59 -14.41 -8.28 -4.94
N LEU A 60 -13.38 -7.48 -4.64
CA LEU A 60 -12.42 -7.71 -3.57
C LEU A 60 -12.85 -6.86 -2.37
N ARG A 61 -13.67 -7.45 -1.48
CA ARG A 61 -14.21 -6.80 -0.28
C ARG A 61 -13.11 -6.03 0.47
N ALA A 62 -13.18 -4.71 0.43
CA ALA A 62 -12.15 -3.84 0.98
C ALA A 62 -12.73 -2.74 1.86
N GLY A 63 -12.02 -2.40 2.91
CA GLY A 63 -12.26 -1.23 3.77
C GLY A 63 -11.14 -0.21 3.60
N PHE A 64 -11.30 0.96 4.22
CA PHE A 64 -10.23 1.94 4.32
C PHE A 64 -10.21 2.62 5.68
N LEU A 65 -9.01 3.04 6.10
CA LEU A 65 -8.74 3.69 7.37
C LEU A 65 -7.76 4.86 7.20
N HIS A 66 -8.23 6.10 7.34
CA HIS A 66 -7.39 7.30 7.21
C HIS A 66 -7.85 8.47 8.09
N GLY A 67 -6.99 9.49 8.23
CA GLY A 67 -7.19 10.60 9.18
C GLY A 67 -8.40 11.50 8.92
N LYS A 68 -8.93 11.55 7.68
CA LYS A 68 -10.13 12.34 7.34
C LYS A 68 -11.47 11.71 7.80
N GLN A 69 -11.48 10.44 8.25
CA GLN A 69 -12.69 9.80 8.78
C GLN A 69 -12.95 10.23 10.22
N ASP A 70 -14.23 10.34 10.59
CA ASP A 70 -14.59 10.48 12.01
C ASP A 70 -14.28 9.20 12.81
N GLN A 71 -14.34 9.31 14.13
CA GLN A 71 -14.01 8.20 15.02
C GLN A 71 -14.89 6.96 14.81
N ALA A 72 -16.20 7.16 14.59
CA ALA A 72 -17.15 6.05 14.45
C ALA A 72 -16.87 5.22 13.20
N HIS A 73 -16.58 5.87 12.07
CA HIS A 73 -16.20 5.19 10.84
C HIS A 73 -14.86 4.45 10.98
N ARG A 74 -13.89 5.01 11.72
CA ARG A 74 -12.61 4.34 11.99
C ARG A 74 -12.79 3.09 12.84
N GLU A 75 -13.59 3.18 13.90
CA GLU A 75 -13.89 2.04 14.78
C GLU A 75 -14.66 0.94 14.03
N ASP A 76 -15.60 1.31 13.16
CA ASP A 76 -16.31 0.35 12.32
C ASP A 76 -15.36 -0.37 11.35
N ALA A 77 -14.50 0.35 10.64
CA ALA A 77 -13.53 -0.25 9.72
C ALA A 77 -12.59 -1.25 10.42
N VAL A 78 -12.08 -0.89 11.59
CA VAL A 78 -11.25 -1.76 12.44
C VAL A 78 -12.04 -2.99 12.89
N ARG A 79 -13.27 -2.81 13.37
CA ARG A 79 -14.14 -3.90 13.82
C ARG A 79 -14.40 -4.91 12.69
N ARG A 80 -14.76 -4.42 11.50
CA ARG A 80 -15.07 -5.25 10.33
C ARG A 80 -13.86 -6.00 9.79
N PHE A 81 -12.67 -5.39 9.87
CA PHE A 81 -11.43 -6.09 9.55
C PHE A 81 -11.10 -7.17 10.57
N ASN A 82 -11.13 -6.82 11.86
CA ASN A 82 -10.79 -7.72 12.96
C ASN A 82 -11.75 -8.92 13.09
N SER A 83 -13.02 -8.76 12.68
CA SER A 83 -14.01 -9.84 12.63
C SER A 83 -13.89 -10.74 11.39
N GLY A 84 -13.09 -10.35 10.38
CA GLY A 84 -12.98 -11.04 9.10
C GLY A 84 -14.13 -10.75 8.12
N GLU A 85 -15.04 -9.82 8.45
CA GLU A 85 -16.09 -9.37 7.52
C GLU A 85 -15.46 -8.71 6.28
N VAL A 86 -14.35 -8.01 6.47
CA VAL A 86 -13.56 -7.37 5.40
C VAL A 86 -12.12 -7.87 5.50
N PRO A 87 -11.62 -8.68 4.54
CA PRO A 87 -10.28 -9.25 4.61
C PRO A 87 -9.17 -8.28 4.17
N LEU A 88 -9.51 -7.16 3.53
CA LEU A 88 -8.57 -6.20 2.98
C LEU A 88 -8.81 -4.79 3.53
N LEU A 89 -7.78 -4.20 4.14
CA LEU A 89 -7.85 -2.84 4.69
C LEU A 89 -6.78 -1.94 4.08
N PHE A 90 -7.20 -0.88 3.38
CA PHE A 90 -6.29 0.17 2.90
C PHE A 90 -6.13 1.25 3.98
N ALA A 91 -4.91 1.58 4.38
CA ALA A 91 -4.70 2.52 5.49
C ALA A 91 -3.52 3.45 5.28
N THR A 92 -3.60 4.65 5.83
CA THR A 92 -2.44 5.56 5.88
C THR A 92 -1.45 5.14 6.98
N ALA A 93 -0.16 5.23 6.70
CA ALA A 93 0.91 4.84 7.62
C ALA A 93 0.75 5.42 9.03
N LEU A 94 0.43 6.71 9.14
CA LEU A 94 0.26 7.42 10.42
C LEU A 94 -0.77 6.76 11.35
N LEU A 95 -1.90 6.27 10.81
CA LEU A 95 -2.89 5.59 11.65
C LEU A 95 -2.42 4.20 12.07
N MET A 96 -1.65 3.53 11.21
CA MET A 96 -1.18 2.17 11.47
C MET A 96 -0.09 2.08 12.54
N GLU A 97 0.57 3.20 12.88
CA GLU A 97 1.50 3.27 14.01
C GLU A 97 0.83 3.03 15.37
N SER A 98 -0.48 3.24 15.50
CA SER A 98 -1.19 3.15 16.80
C SER A 98 -2.55 2.42 16.77
N THR A 99 -3.09 2.12 15.59
CA THR A 99 -4.37 1.42 15.48
C THR A 99 -4.23 -0.03 15.95
N LYS A 100 -5.20 -0.49 16.76
CA LYS A 100 -5.28 -1.88 17.22
C LYS A 100 -5.93 -2.78 16.18
N ILE A 101 -5.12 -3.34 15.28
CA ILE A 101 -5.52 -4.38 14.33
C ILE A 101 -5.09 -5.75 14.83
N ASN A 102 -5.96 -6.76 14.70
CA ASN A 102 -5.61 -8.15 14.95
C ASN A 102 -4.52 -8.58 13.97
N ARG A 103 -3.48 -9.26 14.47
CA ARG A 103 -2.29 -9.70 13.71
C ARG A 103 -2.68 -10.22 12.31
N PRO A 104 -2.45 -9.43 11.24
CA PRO A 104 -2.82 -9.83 9.90
C PRO A 104 -1.77 -10.75 9.30
N THR A 105 -2.17 -11.55 8.32
CA THR A 105 -1.23 -12.40 7.56
C THR A 105 -0.22 -11.55 6.81
N TRP A 106 -0.68 -10.47 6.16
CA TRP A 106 0.18 -9.55 5.41
C TRP A 106 -0.05 -8.09 5.79
N VAL A 107 1.06 -7.35 5.91
CA VAL A 107 1.09 -5.91 5.71
C VAL A 107 1.87 -5.63 4.44
N ILE A 108 1.29 -4.87 3.52
CA ILE A 108 1.92 -4.48 2.26
C ILE A 108 2.09 -2.96 2.26
N HIS A 109 3.33 -2.48 2.28
CA HIS A 109 3.61 -1.09 1.99
C HIS A 109 3.59 -0.89 0.47
N TYR A 110 2.55 -0.21 -0.02
CA TYR A 110 2.20 -0.21 -1.43
C TYR A 110 2.95 0.83 -2.26
N ASP A 111 3.11 2.05 -1.75
CA ASP A 111 3.57 3.19 -2.54
C ASP A 111 4.89 3.78 -2.02
N ILE A 112 4.89 5.00 -1.50
CA ILE A 112 6.10 5.75 -1.14
C ILE A 112 6.20 5.74 0.38
N PRO A 113 7.23 5.09 0.95
CA PRO A 113 7.43 5.10 2.38
C PRO A 113 7.96 6.45 2.83
N LYS A 114 7.40 6.97 3.94
CA LYS A 114 7.76 8.28 4.48
C LYS A 114 9.17 8.29 5.08
N GLU A 115 9.40 7.42 6.05
CA GLU A 115 10.68 7.24 6.73
C GLU A 115 10.77 5.83 7.31
N VAL A 116 12.00 5.33 7.47
CA VAL A 116 12.26 3.98 7.99
C VAL A 116 11.62 3.77 9.37
N ASN A 117 11.65 4.79 10.23
CA ASN A 117 11.09 4.71 11.58
C ASN A 117 9.57 4.45 11.59
N THR A 118 8.83 4.96 10.60
CA THR A 118 7.40 4.68 10.45
C THR A 118 7.16 3.19 10.17
N GLU A 119 7.96 2.54 9.32
CA GLU A 119 7.84 1.10 9.07
C GLU A 119 8.06 0.28 10.34
N ILE A 120 9.07 0.66 11.13
CA ILE A 120 9.41 -0.01 12.39
C ILE A 120 8.25 0.08 13.37
N LYS A 121 7.67 1.28 13.54
CA LYS A 121 6.51 1.47 14.42
C LYS A 121 5.31 0.64 13.97
N ILE A 122 5.04 0.59 12.66
CA ILE A 122 3.96 -0.23 12.08
C ILE A 122 4.20 -1.71 12.36
N ILE A 123 5.40 -2.22 12.07
CA ILE A 123 5.79 -3.62 12.30
C ILE A 123 5.67 -3.97 13.79
N ASN A 124 6.12 -3.10 14.70
CA ASN A 124 6.08 -3.33 16.14
C ASN A 124 4.67 -3.25 16.73
N ASN A 125 3.82 -2.36 16.20
CA ASN A 125 2.43 -2.19 16.63
C ASN A 125 1.54 -3.33 16.12
N ILE A 126 1.55 -3.60 14.82
CA ILE A 126 0.66 -4.58 14.17
C ILE A 126 1.17 -6.01 14.32
N ARG A 127 2.49 -6.20 14.27
CA ARG A 127 3.18 -7.50 14.32
C ARG A 127 2.64 -8.53 13.32
N PRO A 128 2.58 -8.20 12.01
CA PRO A 128 2.05 -9.11 11.01
C PRO A 128 2.88 -10.39 10.89
N GLU A 129 2.35 -11.44 10.27
CA GLU A 129 3.17 -12.61 9.93
C GLU A 129 4.23 -12.26 8.88
N LYS A 130 3.84 -11.46 7.88
CA LYS A 130 4.68 -11.07 6.75
C LYS A 130 4.50 -9.59 6.44
N PHE A 131 5.60 -8.91 6.13
CA PHE A 131 5.62 -7.53 5.70
C PHE A 131 6.26 -7.44 4.32
N LEU A 132 5.56 -6.85 3.35
CA LEU A 132 6.04 -6.69 1.98
C LEU A 132 6.10 -5.21 1.63
N ILE A 133 7.23 -4.73 1.13
CA ILE A 133 7.34 -3.37 0.58
C ILE A 133 7.47 -3.42 -0.95
N PHE A 134 6.61 -2.68 -1.64
CA PHE A 134 6.78 -2.38 -3.05
C PHE A 134 7.70 -1.18 -3.21
N LEU A 135 8.72 -1.33 -4.06
CA LEU A 135 9.65 -0.26 -4.41
C LEU A 135 9.73 -0.14 -5.93
N ASP A 136 10.17 1.02 -6.41
CA ASP A 136 10.72 1.10 -7.76
C ASP A 136 12.22 0.79 -7.68
N GLU A 137 12.82 0.29 -8.76
CA GLU A 137 14.28 0.06 -8.81
C GLU A 137 15.07 1.33 -8.51
N SER A 138 14.56 2.49 -8.91
CA SER A 138 15.15 3.79 -8.60
C SER A 138 15.17 4.11 -7.09
N HIS A 139 14.30 3.50 -6.29
CA HIS A 139 14.25 3.70 -4.84
C HIS A 139 15.06 2.67 -4.04
N LYS A 140 15.88 1.83 -4.69
CA LYS A 140 16.66 0.76 -4.00
C LYS A 140 17.49 1.25 -2.81
N GLN A 141 17.91 2.50 -2.79
CA GLN A 141 18.64 3.09 -1.66
C GLN A 141 17.81 3.10 -0.36
N TYR A 142 16.47 3.19 -0.46
CA TYR A 142 15.59 3.09 0.71
C TYR A 142 15.70 1.73 1.39
N LEU A 143 15.88 0.65 0.61
CA LEU A 143 16.07 -0.69 1.16
C LEU A 143 17.37 -0.78 1.98
N GLU A 144 18.42 -0.11 1.55
CA GLU A 144 19.67 -0.04 2.31
C GLU A 144 19.48 0.73 3.64
N LEU A 145 18.74 1.84 3.63
CA LEU A 145 18.36 2.54 4.86
C LEU A 145 17.59 1.63 5.83
N LEU A 146 16.61 0.87 5.31
CA LEU A 146 15.83 -0.07 6.10
C LEU A 146 16.71 -1.16 6.76
N LYS A 147 17.74 -1.66 6.06
CA LYS A 147 18.70 -2.63 6.60
C LYS A 147 19.64 -2.04 7.66
N THR A 148 19.96 -0.74 7.57
CA THR A 148 20.86 -0.09 8.54
C THR A 148 20.23 0.05 9.93
N VAL A 149 18.90 0.15 9.99
CA VAL A 149 18.20 0.19 11.25
C VAL A 149 18.02 -1.25 11.72
N LYS A 150 18.64 -1.60 12.85
CA LYS A 150 18.43 -2.90 13.50
C LYS A 150 16.96 -3.01 13.82
N LEU A 151 16.23 -3.76 12.99
CA LEU A 151 14.94 -4.26 13.39
C LEU A 151 15.20 -5.16 14.58
N ASP A 152 14.58 -4.87 15.73
CA ASP A 152 14.67 -5.72 16.92
C ASP A 152 14.19 -7.16 16.63
N ALA A 153 13.59 -7.38 15.44
CA ALA A 153 13.52 -8.67 14.78
C ALA A 153 14.91 -9.11 14.29
N LYS A 154 15.65 -9.79 15.16
CA LYS A 154 17.02 -10.31 14.96
C LYS A 154 17.32 -11.16 13.71
N ASP A 155 16.37 -11.41 12.82
CA ASP A 155 16.56 -12.28 11.63
C ASP A 155 15.84 -11.72 10.38
N ALA A 156 15.86 -10.40 10.19
CA ALA A 156 15.29 -9.76 9.01
C ALA A 156 16.10 -10.06 7.73
N THR A 157 16.06 -11.30 7.23
CA THR A 157 16.42 -11.59 5.84
C THR A 157 15.37 -10.91 4.96
N THR A 158 15.73 -9.81 4.30
CA THR A 158 14.82 -9.20 3.35
C THR A 158 14.79 -10.04 2.09
N ASP A 159 13.84 -10.95 2.00
CA ASP A 159 13.70 -11.82 0.85
C ASP A 159 13.09 -11.03 -0.32
N ASN A 160 13.63 -11.23 -1.52
CA ASN A 160 13.08 -10.61 -2.72
C ASN A 160 11.93 -11.48 -3.27
N ILE A 161 10.74 -10.91 -3.35
CA ILE A 161 9.66 -11.46 -4.18
C ILE A 161 9.82 -10.88 -5.58
N SER A 162 10.40 -11.68 -6.48
CA SER A 162 10.64 -11.28 -7.86
C SER A 162 9.34 -10.86 -8.56
N PHE A 163 9.31 -9.65 -9.09
CA PHE A 163 8.25 -9.18 -9.97
C PHE A 163 8.32 -9.90 -11.32
N ASP A 164 7.18 -10.37 -11.82
CA ASP A 164 7.05 -11.02 -13.13
C ASP A 164 5.83 -10.49 -13.86
N VAL A 165 6.08 -9.76 -14.95
CA VAL A 165 5.04 -9.17 -15.82
C VAL A 165 4.08 -10.24 -16.34
N LYS A 166 4.54 -11.48 -16.55
CA LYS A 166 3.70 -12.57 -17.06
C LYS A 166 2.64 -13.04 -16.06
N LYS A 167 2.83 -12.75 -14.77
CA LYS A 167 1.89 -13.08 -13.69
C LYS A 167 0.84 -11.99 -13.46
N ILE A 168 0.94 -10.87 -14.17
CA ILE A 168 -0.02 -9.78 -14.04
C ILE A 168 -1.38 -10.22 -14.59
N PRO A 169 -2.47 -10.10 -13.83
CA PRO A 169 -3.79 -10.43 -14.32
C PRO A 169 -4.22 -9.47 -15.44
N PRO A 170 -4.89 -9.95 -16.50
CA PRO A 170 -5.33 -9.12 -17.63
C PRO A 170 -6.58 -8.30 -17.28
N VAL A 171 -6.50 -7.44 -16.26
CA VAL A 171 -7.62 -6.67 -15.71
C VAL A 171 -7.57 -5.18 -16.06
N GLN A 172 -6.55 -4.73 -16.80
CA GLN A 172 -6.37 -3.32 -17.16
C GLN A 172 -7.62 -2.75 -17.86
N ASP A 173 -8.13 -3.45 -18.86
CA ASP A 173 -9.31 -3.02 -19.61
C ASP A 173 -10.58 -3.00 -18.76
N GLN A 174 -10.68 -3.90 -17.77
CA GLN A 174 -11.77 -3.89 -16.80
C GLN A 174 -11.69 -2.63 -15.93
N VAL A 175 -10.51 -2.30 -15.41
CA VAL A 175 -10.27 -1.09 -14.61
C VAL A 175 -10.62 0.17 -15.42
N PHE A 176 -10.16 0.26 -16.66
CA PHE A 176 -10.50 1.37 -17.55
C PHE A 176 -12.01 1.52 -17.76
N LYS A 177 -12.73 0.42 -18.02
CA LYS A 177 -14.19 0.43 -18.17
C LYS A 177 -14.91 0.82 -16.88
N LEU A 178 -14.39 0.47 -15.72
CA LEU A 178 -14.96 0.86 -14.43
C LEU A 178 -14.86 2.38 -14.22
N LEU A 179 -13.70 2.98 -14.52
CA LEU A 179 -13.54 4.43 -14.43
C LEU A 179 -14.40 5.18 -15.47
N ASP A 180 -14.48 4.68 -16.71
CA ASP A 180 -15.32 5.29 -17.74
C ASP A 180 -16.82 5.32 -17.34
N LYS A 181 -17.28 4.32 -16.57
CA LYS A 181 -18.68 4.18 -16.15
C LYS A 181 -19.00 4.79 -14.79
N ASN A 182 -18.00 4.98 -13.93
CA ASN A 182 -18.22 5.42 -12.56
C ASN A 182 -17.51 6.74 -12.28
N HIS A 183 -18.28 7.83 -12.33
CA HIS A 183 -17.78 9.18 -12.10
C HIS A 183 -17.12 9.35 -10.72
N ARG A 184 -17.68 8.74 -9.67
CA ARG A 184 -17.10 8.81 -8.31
C ARG A 184 -15.72 8.17 -8.26
N LEU A 185 -15.57 6.97 -8.83
CA LEU A 185 -14.29 6.29 -8.93
C LEU A 185 -13.30 7.09 -9.77
N TYR A 186 -13.74 7.68 -10.88
CA TYR A 186 -12.90 8.53 -11.72
C TYR A 186 -12.34 9.75 -10.94
N LEU A 187 -13.19 10.50 -10.23
CA LEU A 187 -12.74 11.63 -9.40
C LEU A 187 -11.76 11.18 -8.31
N CYS A 188 -12.10 10.09 -7.61
CA CYS A 188 -11.23 9.52 -6.59
C CYS A 188 -9.86 9.08 -7.16
N SER A 189 -9.84 8.58 -8.40
CA SER A 189 -8.60 8.24 -9.12
C SER A 189 -7.74 9.46 -9.41
N GLN A 190 -8.34 10.58 -9.82
CA GLN A 190 -7.63 11.84 -10.04
C GLN A 190 -7.08 12.41 -8.72
N ASP A 191 -7.83 12.28 -7.63
CA ASP A 191 -7.41 12.75 -6.31
C ASP A 191 -6.26 11.90 -5.75
N GLY A 192 -6.36 10.57 -5.80
CA GLY A 192 -5.28 9.67 -5.42
C GLY A 192 -4.01 9.89 -6.24
N TYR A 193 -4.14 10.08 -7.56
CA TYR A 193 -3.04 10.46 -8.45
C TYR A 193 -2.35 11.75 -7.98
N ARG A 194 -3.13 12.80 -7.69
CA ARG A 194 -2.60 14.09 -7.25
C ARG A 194 -1.87 13.97 -5.92
N GLU A 195 -2.47 13.27 -4.95
CA GLU A 195 -1.88 13.12 -3.62
C GLU A 195 -0.59 12.28 -3.62
N LEU A 196 -0.47 11.26 -4.49
CA LEU A 196 0.79 10.53 -4.66
C LEU A 196 1.89 11.46 -5.20
N ILE A 197 1.60 12.25 -6.23
CA ILE A 197 2.57 13.21 -6.78
C ILE A 197 2.96 14.24 -5.72
N GLN A 198 1.99 14.76 -4.97
CA GLN A 198 2.28 15.71 -3.90
C GLN A 198 3.15 15.09 -2.81
N THR A 199 2.95 13.81 -2.49
CA THR A 199 3.83 13.07 -1.57
C THR A 199 5.26 13.05 -2.07
N TYR A 200 5.50 12.77 -3.35
CA TYR A 200 6.83 12.84 -3.95
C TYR A 200 7.45 14.25 -3.91
N VAL A 201 6.65 15.28 -4.23
CA VAL A 201 7.12 16.67 -4.23
C VAL A 201 7.54 17.13 -2.83
N ASN A 202 6.82 16.66 -1.81
CA ASN A 202 7.03 17.03 -0.42
C ASN A 202 7.88 16.00 0.36
N HIS A 203 8.50 15.04 -0.33
CA HIS A 203 9.21 13.97 0.34
C HIS A 203 10.53 14.47 0.96
N ASP A 204 10.74 14.22 2.25
CA ASP A 204 11.93 14.68 2.98
C ASP A 204 13.23 14.13 2.38
N ASN A 205 13.18 12.89 1.89
CA ASN A 205 14.30 12.23 1.19
C ASN A 205 14.17 12.34 -0.34
N SER A 206 14.21 13.57 -0.87
CA SER A 206 14.02 13.87 -2.30
C SER A 206 15.09 13.31 -3.23
N ASP A 207 16.24 12.91 -2.68
CA ASP A 207 17.32 12.27 -3.43
C ASP A 207 16.93 10.85 -3.88
N ILE A 208 16.21 10.13 -3.02
CA ILE A 208 15.66 8.79 -3.31
C ILE A 208 14.32 8.94 -4.02
N PHE A 209 13.40 9.74 -3.48
CA PHE A 209 12.03 9.87 -3.97
C PHE A 209 11.88 11.17 -4.77
N ASN A 210 12.51 11.20 -5.94
CA ASN A 210 12.59 12.42 -6.75
C ASN A 210 11.38 12.58 -7.68
N ALA A 211 10.53 13.58 -7.39
CA ALA A 211 9.34 13.89 -8.19
C ALA A 211 9.64 14.20 -9.68
N GLN A 212 10.79 14.81 -9.98
CA GLN A 212 11.17 15.18 -11.36
C GLN A 212 11.53 13.97 -12.23
N LYS A 213 11.84 12.83 -11.61
CA LYS A 213 12.16 11.58 -12.31
C LYS A 213 10.94 10.67 -12.51
N LEU A 214 9.77 11.07 -12.03
CA LEU A 214 8.57 10.26 -12.16
C LEU A 214 8.04 10.22 -13.58
N ASN A 215 7.74 9.02 -14.05
CA ASN A 215 6.90 8.85 -15.21
C ASN A 215 5.43 9.08 -14.83
N ILE A 216 4.94 10.30 -15.05
CA ILE A 216 3.57 10.69 -14.73
C ILE A 216 2.50 9.86 -15.45
N LEU A 217 2.81 9.30 -16.63
CA LEU A 217 1.89 8.41 -17.33
C LEU A 217 1.77 7.07 -16.63
N ASP A 218 2.89 6.50 -16.19
CA ASP A 218 2.88 5.24 -15.43
C ASP A 218 2.17 5.40 -14.09
N VAL A 219 2.33 6.56 -13.44
CA VAL A 219 1.57 6.92 -12.23
C VAL A 219 0.08 7.01 -12.56
N ALA A 220 -0.32 7.66 -13.66
CA ALA A 220 -1.72 7.73 -14.07
C ALA A 220 -2.33 6.33 -14.30
N ILE A 221 -1.59 5.43 -14.97
CA ILE A 221 -2.01 4.04 -15.20
C ILE A 221 -2.19 3.30 -13.86
N ASN A 222 -1.34 3.58 -12.86
CA ASN A 222 -1.47 3.02 -11.51
C ASN A 222 -2.76 3.43 -10.78
N PHE A 223 -3.42 4.50 -11.21
CA PHE A 223 -4.76 4.91 -10.74
C PHE A 223 -5.86 4.56 -11.75
N GLY A 224 -5.60 3.68 -12.71
CA GLY A 224 -6.57 3.31 -13.73
C GLY A 224 -6.86 4.41 -14.76
N LEU A 225 -6.10 5.51 -14.77
CA LEU A 225 -6.28 6.60 -15.72
C LEU A 225 -5.53 6.30 -17.03
N LYS A 226 -6.17 6.51 -18.18
CA LYS A 226 -5.57 6.31 -19.51
C LYS A 226 -4.51 7.37 -19.85
N ALA A 227 -4.58 8.53 -19.20
CA ALA A 227 -3.66 9.63 -19.37
C ALA A 227 -3.56 10.44 -18.08
N PRO A 228 -2.43 11.15 -17.84
CA PRO A 228 -2.30 12.09 -16.74
C PRO A 228 -3.44 13.11 -16.77
N PRO A 229 -4.18 13.31 -15.67
CA PRO A 229 -5.22 14.32 -15.60
C PRO A 229 -4.56 15.71 -15.71
N LYS A 230 -5.20 16.61 -16.46
CA LYS A 230 -4.76 18.00 -16.60
C LYS A 230 -5.07 18.74 -15.30
N LEU A 231 -4.17 18.64 -14.33
CA LEU A 231 -4.30 19.27 -13.03
C LEU A 231 -3.25 20.37 -12.88
N PRO A 232 -3.59 21.54 -12.33
CA PRO A 232 -2.58 22.47 -11.88
C PRO A 232 -1.81 21.83 -10.72
N LEU A 233 -0.54 21.51 -10.94
CA LEU A 233 0.38 21.14 -9.87
C LEU A 233 0.88 22.45 -9.23
N SER A 234 0.11 23.03 -8.31
CA SER A 234 0.60 24.16 -7.51
C SER A 234 1.27 23.65 -6.24
N LYS A 235 2.41 24.27 -5.87
CA LYS A 235 2.98 24.18 -4.52
C LYS A 235 2.04 24.81 -3.50
#